data_AF-A0A3L7XBB4-F1
#
_entry.id   AF-A0A3L7XBB4-F1
#
_cell.length_a   1.000
_cell.length_b   1.000
_cell.length_c   1.000
_cell.angle_alpha   90.00
_cell.angle_beta   90.00
_cell.angle_gamma   90.00
#
_symmetry.space_group_name_H-M   'P 1'
#
loop_
_entity.id
_entity.type
_entity.pdbx_description
1 polymer ?
#
loop_
_entity_poly.entity_id
_entity_poly.type
_entity_poly.pdbx_seq_one_letter_code
_entity_poly.pdbx_strand_id
1 'polypeptide(L)'
;MEHKLQRRDFLKLASLAVVGIAAAPPVLRRPLPALVQGTGARFGRVAIDYGFVRARPGQDGRIVGKVLRDDVVPIVREVVGKGLHPSNHIWFELPDGYIYSTAMQVVRNEPNESLRSLPADGLFGEVTVPFADARSEPNPSAVTPYRVYYSAVFQVYGVQQAPDGSYWLRVKDDADVKLWLPAHILRPLTQADIAPISPHADGKLIVVNLARQSMSAFEGANEVFRTLVSTGKHYVKDGQWVDAQSTPVITAPLWSKRITRHMQGGSATAGWDIPGVPFVSFFSSNGAAVHGAFWHNHFGQPRSAGCINCTPEAARWIFRWTLPKVDYLPGFADSPWPGGTRVQIEHGTL
;
A
#
# COMPACT_ATOMS: atom_id res chain seq x y z
N MET A 1 -24.90 11.29 8.23
CA MET A 1 -24.48 12.35 9.16
C MET A 1 -23.13 11.93 9.73
N GLU A 2 -22.02 12.40 9.14
CA GLU A 2 -20.67 12.06 9.62
C GLU A 2 -20.43 12.74 10.96
N HIS A 3 -20.38 11.96 12.04
CA HIS A 3 -19.94 12.45 13.34
C HIS A 3 -18.44 12.77 13.24
N LYS A 4 -18.07 14.05 13.12
CA LYS A 4 -16.68 14.50 13.25
C LYS A 4 -16.21 14.17 14.67
N LEU A 5 -15.46 13.08 14.82
CA LEU A 5 -14.81 12.70 16.07
C LEU A 5 -13.91 13.85 16.54
N GLN A 6 -14.25 14.49 17.66
CA GLN A 6 -13.36 15.50 18.26
C GLN A 6 -12.21 14.82 19.00
N ARG A 7 -11.08 15.53 19.17
CA ARG A 7 -9.90 15.05 19.92
C ARG A 7 -10.26 14.48 21.30
N ARG A 8 -11.26 15.05 21.97
CA ARG A 8 -11.78 14.59 23.27
C ARG A 8 -12.59 13.29 23.19
N ASP A 9 -13.33 13.08 22.11
CA ASP A 9 -14.14 11.86 21.91
C ASP A 9 -13.25 10.68 21.51
N PHE A 10 -12.20 10.96 20.72
CA PHE A 10 -11.20 9.96 20.37
C PHE A 10 -10.38 9.49 21.58
N LEU A 11 -9.98 10.42 22.47
CA LEU A 11 -9.28 10.07 23.73
C LEU A 11 -10.13 9.21 24.67
N LYS A 12 -11.47 9.26 24.57
CA LYS A 12 -12.38 8.37 25.32
C LYS A 12 -12.50 6.97 24.69
N LEU A 13 -12.25 6.84 23.38
CA LEU A 13 -12.31 5.56 22.65
C LEU A 13 -10.98 4.80 22.66
N ALA A 14 -9.87 5.48 22.96
CA ALA A 14 -8.55 4.86 23.10
C ALA A 14 -8.36 4.30 24.52
N SER A 15 -8.69 3.04 24.75
CA SER A 15 -8.17 2.30 25.90
C SER A 15 -6.68 1.96 25.67
N LEU A 16 -5.88 1.94 26.73
CA LEU A 16 -4.46 1.60 26.68
C LEU A 16 -4.30 0.08 26.43
N ALA A 17 -3.66 -0.33 25.33
CA ALA A 17 -3.07 -1.66 25.20
C ALA A 17 -1.77 -1.55 24.40
N VAL A 18 -0.70 -2.08 25.02
CA VAL A 18 0.67 -2.00 24.53
C VAL A 18 0.97 -3.20 23.64
N VAL A 19 1.46 -2.98 22.42
CA VAL A 19 2.37 -3.92 21.76
C VAL A 19 3.50 -3.12 21.13
N GLY A 20 4.71 -3.29 21.66
CA GLY A 20 5.95 -2.72 21.13
C GLY A 20 7.14 -3.06 22.02
N ILE A 21 7.91 -4.09 21.66
CA ILE A 21 9.19 -4.44 22.31
C ILE A 21 10.33 -4.15 21.32
N ALA A 22 11.15 -3.11 21.57
CA ALA A 22 12.62 -3.06 21.34
C ALA A 22 13.25 -1.64 21.43
N ALA A 23 14.56 -1.61 21.70
CA ALA A 23 15.47 -0.59 22.27
C ALA A 23 15.39 0.87 21.76
N ALA A 24 14.94 1.80 22.61
CA ALA A 24 15.14 3.25 22.50
C ALA A 24 15.25 3.85 23.91
N PRO A 25 15.95 4.98 24.12
CA PRO A 25 16.04 5.60 25.43
C PRO A 25 14.63 5.91 25.97
N PRO A 26 14.33 5.53 27.23
CA PRO A 26 12.97 5.52 27.78
C PRO A 26 12.28 6.89 27.76
N VAL A 27 13.04 7.98 27.72
CA VAL A 27 12.56 9.37 27.75
C VAL A 27 11.80 9.77 26.47
N LEU A 28 12.02 9.08 25.35
CA LEU A 28 11.35 9.36 24.07
C LEU A 28 10.33 8.29 23.65
N ARG A 29 10.18 7.23 24.44
CA ARG A 29 9.23 6.14 24.16
C ARG A 29 7.83 6.55 24.58
N ARG A 30 6.89 6.45 23.66
CA ARG A 30 5.47 6.72 23.91
C ARG A 30 4.74 5.39 24.15
N PRO A 31 3.85 5.30 25.16
CA PRO A 31 2.91 4.20 25.24
C PRO A 31 1.97 4.26 24.01
N LEU A 32 1.94 3.18 23.23
CA LEU A 32 1.01 3.07 22.10
C LEU A 32 -0.40 2.72 22.62
N PRO A 33 -1.46 3.36 22.11
CA PRO A 33 -2.82 3.05 22.51
C PRO A 33 -3.27 1.70 21.92
N ALA A 34 -4.29 1.08 22.52
CA ALA A 34 -4.93 -0.10 21.93
C ALA A 34 -5.49 0.26 20.56
N LEU A 35 -5.31 -0.64 19.60
CA LEU A 35 -5.90 -0.48 18.28
C LEU A 35 -7.37 -0.84 18.35
N VAL A 36 -8.21 0.18 18.45
CA VAL A 36 -9.67 0.02 18.42
C VAL A 36 -10.06 -0.69 17.12
N GLN A 37 -10.74 -1.83 17.25
CA GLN A 37 -11.16 -2.67 16.13
C GLN A 37 -12.55 -2.27 15.64
N GLY A 38 -12.81 -2.39 14.33
CA GLY A 38 -14.16 -2.35 13.77
C GLY A 38 -14.90 -1.00 13.87
N THR A 39 -14.20 0.09 14.20
CA THR A 39 -14.79 1.44 14.30
C THR A 39 -14.69 2.27 13.03
N GLY A 40 -13.98 1.77 12.01
CA GLY A 40 -13.61 2.56 10.83
C GLY A 40 -12.56 3.66 11.13
N ALA A 41 -11.99 3.66 12.35
CA ALA A 41 -10.96 4.61 12.73
C ALA A 41 -9.71 4.47 11.83
N ARG A 42 -9.11 5.60 11.49
CA ARG A 42 -7.87 5.65 10.72
C ARG A 42 -6.67 5.64 11.65
N PHE A 43 -5.71 4.79 11.34
CA PHE A 43 -4.41 4.73 12.01
C PHE A 43 -3.30 5.01 11.00
N GLY A 44 -2.15 5.42 11.50
CA GLY A 44 -0.92 5.54 10.75
C GLY A 44 0.07 4.50 11.25
N ARG A 45 0.40 3.51 10.40
CA ARG A 45 1.55 2.63 10.62
C ARG A 45 2.79 3.35 10.14
N VAL A 46 3.81 3.50 10.98
CA VAL A 46 5.07 4.12 10.59
C VAL A 46 5.80 3.23 9.57
N ALA A 47 5.96 3.76 8.36
CA ALA A 47 6.49 3.03 7.20
C ALA A 47 7.99 3.26 6.96
N ILE A 48 8.59 4.21 7.70
CA ILE A 48 10.02 4.53 7.73
C ILE A 48 10.66 3.99 9.01
N ASP A 49 11.97 4.08 9.15
CA ASP A 49 12.68 3.53 10.33
C ASP A 49 12.26 4.19 11.63
N TYR A 50 12.04 5.50 11.59
CA TYR A 50 11.45 6.29 12.67
C TYR A 50 10.94 7.63 12.15
N GLY A 51 9.98 8.23 12.87
CA GLY A 51 9.47 9.57 12.60
C GLY A 51 9.43 10.43 13.86
N PHE A 52 9.55 11.74 13.70
CA PHE A 52 9.43 12.70 14.80
C PHE A 52 8.02 13.28 14.85
N VAL A 53 7.41 13.19 16.03
CA VAL A 53 6.17 13.89 16.35
C VAL A 53 6.52 15.30 16.81
N ARG A 54 5.87 16.31 16.24
CA ARG A 54 6.13 17.72 16.46
C ARG A 54 4.95 18.42 17.11
N ALA A 55 5.23 19.47 17.89
CA ALA A 55 4.19 20.26 18.57
C ALA A 55 3.25 21.00 17.60
N ARG A 56 3.68 21.23 16.36
CA ARG A 56 2.94 21.90 15.29
C ARG A 56 3.25 21.25 13.93
N PRO A 57 2.36 21.37 12.92
CA PRO A 57 2.55 20.76 11.60
C PRO A 57 3.55 21.54 10.74
N GLY A 58 4.83 21.46 11.14
CA GLY A 58 5.95 22.13 10.46
C GLY A 58 7.29 21.64 10.98
N GLN A 59 8.31 21.63 10.11
CA GLN A 59 9.69 21.22 10.44
C GLN A 59 10.32 22.03 11.58
N ASP A 60 9.88 23.27 11.77
CA ASP A 60 10.27 24.19 12.82
C ASP A 60 9.50 23.97 14.14
N GLY A 61 8.58 23.01 14.19
CA GLY A 61 7.93 22.58 15.41
C GLY A 61 8.87 21.78 16.31
N ARG A 62 8.92 22.13 17.60
CA ARG A 62 9.64 21.36 18.62
C ARG A 62 9.24 19.89 18.56
N ILE A 63 10.23 19.00 18.62
CA ILE A 63 9.98 17.54 18.71
C ILE A 63 9.39 17.24 20.09
N VAL A 64 8.24 16.58 20.10
CA VAL A 64 7.49 16.18 21.31
C VAL A 64 7.43 14.67 21.48
N GLY A 65 7.87 13.90 20.48
CA GLY A 65 7.95 12.45 20.57
C GLY A 65 8.65 11.83 19.38
N LYS A 66 8.94 10.54 19.49
CA LYS A 66 9.50 9.71 18.43
C LYS A 66 8.63 8.46 18.29
N VAL A 67 8.34 8.09 17.05
CA VAL A 67 7.70 6.82 16.69
C VAL A 67 8.67 6.00 15.87
N LEU A 68 8.64 4.68 16.03
CA LEU A 68 9.52 3.73 15.38
C LEU A 68 8.80 3.00 14.26
N ARG A 69 9.55 2.34 13.38
CA ARG A 69 9.01 1.46 12.34
C ARG A 69 7.95 0.51 12.90
N ASP A 70 6.83 0.40 12.19
CA ASP A 70 5.66 -0.40 12.53
C ASP A 70 4.91 0.02 13.81
N ASP A 71 5.30 1.10 14.49
CA ASP A 71 4.40 1.72 15.46
C ASP A 71 3.09 2.12 14.74
N VAL A 72 1.97 1.78 15.36
CA VAL A 72 0.64 2.14 14.85
C VAL A 72 0.04 3.15 15.77
N VAL A 73 -0.21 4.35 15.25
CA VAL A 73 -0.76 5.46 16.03
C VAL A 73 -2.06 5.96 15.41
N PRO A 74 -3.03 6.40 16.21
CA PRO A 74 -4.25 6.98 15.67
C PRO A 74 -4.01 8.27 14.88
N ILE A 75 -4.70 8.41 13.76
CA ILE A 75 -4.78 9.65 12.99
C ILE A 75 -6.09 10.33 13.35
N VAL A 76 -6.01 11.46 14.05
CA VAL A 76 -7.18 12.29 14.37
C VAL A 76 -7.75 12.89 13.09
N ARG A 77 -6.88 13.49 12.28
CA ARG A 77 -7.21 14.05 10.95
C ARG A 77 -5.96 14.40 10.17
N GLU A 78 -6.16 14.70 8.89
CA GLU A 78 -5.18 15.38 8.06
C GLU A 78 -5.27 16.90 8.30
N VAL A 79 -4.12 17.56 8.36
CA VAL A 79 -4.02 19.01 8.43
C VAL A 79 -3.00 19.50 7.41
N VAL A 80 -3.21 20.71 6.91
CA VAL A 80 -2.25 21.39 6.04
C VAL A 80 -1.28 22.18 6.92
N GLY A 81 0.02 22.02 6.64
CA GLY A 81 1.09 22.72 7.33
C GLY A 81 2.22 23.09 6.37
N LYS A 82 3.37 23.48 6.92
CA LYS A 82 4.57 23.70 6.10
C LYS A 82 5.11 22.33 5.65
N GLY A 83 4.92 22.02 4.36
CA GLY A 83 5.37 20.78 3.73
C GLY A 83 6.90 20.66 3.72
N LEU A 84 7.38 19.41 3.65
CA LEU A 84 8.81 19.15 3.42
C LEU A 84 9.14 19.17 1.92
N HIS A 85 8.13 18.99 1.08
CA HIS A 85 8.25 18.99 -0.36
C HIS A 85 7.15 19.86 -0.97
N PRO A 86 7.39 20.53 -2.12
CA PRO A 86 6.39 21.37 -2.77
C PRO A 86 5.09 20.64 -3.13
N SER A 87 5.17 19.33 -3.36
CA SER A 87 4.04 18.49 -3.73
C SER A 87 3.28 17.92 -2.53
N ASN A 88 3.75 18.09 -1.30
CA ASN A 88 3.09 17.53 -0.12
C ASN A 88 3.21 18.45 1.11
N HIS A 89 2.07 19.03 1.48
CA HIS A 89 1.89 19.90 2.64
C HIS A 89 1.08 19.22 3.77
N ILE A 90 0.83 17.92 3.65
CA ILE A 90 -0.06 17.17 4.54
C ILE A 90 0.71 16.64 5.75
N TRP A 91 0.16 16.94 6.92
CA TRP A 91 0.56 16.39 8.21
C TRP A 91 -0.60 15.63 8.81
N PHE A 92 -0.31 14.55 9.53
CA PHE A 92 -1.30 13.86 10.35
C PHE A 92 -1.28 14.44 11.76
N GLU A 93 -2.44 14.89 12.22
CA GLU A 93 -2.67 15.20 13.63
C GLU A 93 -2.83 13.88 14.39
N LEU A 94 -1.94 13.66 15.35
CA LEU A 94 -1.97 12.58 16.32
C LEU A 94 -2.51 13.12 17.67
N PRO A 95 -2.90 12.27 18.63
CA PRO A 95 -3.38 12.76 19.92
C PRO A 95 -2.41 13.70 20.65
N ASP A 96 -1.10 13.51 20.47
CA ASP A 96 -0.03 14.22 21.20
C ASP A 96 0.87 15.08 20.29
N GLY A 97 0.46 15.38 19.06
CA GLY A 97 1.21 16.26 18.16
C GLY A 97 0.95 15.98 16.69
N TYR A 98 1.91 16.31 15.83
CA TYR A 98 1.79 16.23 14.39
C TYR A 98 2.97 15.48 13.80
N ILE A 99 2.72 14.65 12.79
CA ILE A 99 3.77 13.97 12.04
C ILE A 99 3.56 14.18 10.55
N TYR A 100 4.65 14.26 9.80
CA TYR A 100 4.54 14.44 8.36
C TYR A 100 3.96 13.19 7.70
N SER A 101 3.01 13.38 6.79
CA SER A 101 2.20 12.29 6.22
C SER A 101 3.03 11.17 5.57
N THR A 102 4.17 11.51 4.96
CA THR A 102 5.00 10.54 4.24
C THR A 102 5.64 9.48 5.15
N ALA A 103 5.70 9.74 6.46
CA ALA A 103 6.22 8.81 7.45
C ALA A 103 5.28 7.63 7.70
N MET A 104 3.99 7.75 7.37
CA MET A 104 2.96 6.79 7.77
C MET A 104 2.19 6.24 6.57
N GLN A 105 2.02 4.92 6.55
CA GLN A 105 0.96 4.28 5.79
C GLN A 105 -0.35 4.48 6.55
N VAL A 106 -1.37 5.01 5.89
CA VAL A 106 -2.73 5.05 6.45
C VAL A 106 -3.30 3.64 6.41
N VAL A 107 -3.77 3.15 7.55
CA VAL A 107 -4.27 1.79 7.74
C VAL A 107 -5.53 1.81 8.59
N ARG A 108 -6.24 0.68 8.59
CA ARG A 108 -7.32 0.39 9.53
C ARG A 108 -6.98 -0.87 10.33
N ASN A 109 -7.72 -1.08 11.40
CA ASN A 109 -7.67 -2.32 12.18
C ASN A 109 -9.02 -3.01 12.14
N GLU A 110 -9.26 -3.77 11.08
CA GLU A 110 -10.54 -4.42 10.79
C GLU A 110 -10.37 -5.94 10.69
N PRO A 111 -10.19 -6.66 11.82
CA PRO A 111 -10.28 -8.12 11.81
C PRO A 111 -11.61 -8.60 11.24
N ASN A 112 -11.57 -9.71 10.52
CA ASN A 112 -12.68 -10.34 9.82
C ASN A 112 -13.12 -11.59 10.58
N GLU A 113 -14.34 -12.03 10.30
CA GLU A 113 -14.73 -13.39 10.66
C GLU A 113 -13.79 -14.40 9.99
N SER A 114 -13.22 -15.29 10.80
CA SER A 114 -12.28 -16.30 10.29
C SER A 114 -12.96 -17.22 9.28
N LEU A 115 -12.42 -17.24 8.06
CA LEU A 115 -12.79 -18.22 7.06
C LEU A 115 -12.56 -19.63 7.59
N ARG A 116 -13.61 -20.46 7.51
CA ARG A 116 -13.58 -21.86 7.97
C ARG A 116 -13.59 -22.87 6.82
N SER A 117 -13.95 -22.41 5.62
CA SER A 117 -13.96 -23.19 4.39
C SER A 117 -13.54 -22.27 3.23
N LEU A 118 -13.13 -22.89 2.11
CA LEU A 118 -12.74 -22.20 0.89
C LEU A 118 -13.47 -22.80 -0.31
N PRO A 119 -13.74 -22.01 -1.37
CA PRO A 119 -14.09 -22.54 -2.68
C PRO A 119 -12.99 -23.49 -3.18
N ALA A 120 -13.37 -24.48 -4.01
CA ALA A 120 -12.44 -25.49 -4.52
C ALA A 120 -11.24 -24.87 -5.28
N ASP A 121 -11.49 -23.80 -6.04
CA ASP A 121 -10.47 -23.11 -6.83
C ASP A 121 -9.67 -22.05 -6.04
N GLY A 122 -9.96 -21.92 -4.74
CA GLY A 122 -9.39 -20.88 -3.88
C GLY A 122 -10.00 -19.50 -4.09
N LEU A 123 -9.36 -18.49 -3.51
CA LEU A 123 -9.78 -17.09 -3.59
C LEU A 123 -8.59 -16.14 -3.43
N PHE A 124 -8.80 -14.84 -3.63
CA PHE A 124 -7.84 -13.81 -3.22
C PHE A 124 -8.28 -13.17 -1.90
N GLY A 125 -7.32 -12.87 -1.03
CA GLY A 125 -7.56 -12.20 0.25
C GLY A 125 -6.73 -10.93 0.40
N GLU A 126 -7.33 -9.88 0.97
CA GLU A 126 -6.68 -8.61 1.29
C GLU A 126 -6.45 -8.47 2.80
N VAL A 127 -5.25 -8.06 3.22
CA VAL A 127 -4.94 -7.77 4.62
C VAL A 127 -5.62 -6.48 5.06
N THR A 128 -6.38 -6.53 6.16
CA THR A 128 -7.22 -5.43 6.67
C THR A 128 -6.87 -4.98 8.09
N VAL A 129 -5.75 -5.49 8.60
CA VAL A 129 -5.12 -5.05 9.86
C VAL A 129 -3.78 -4.36 9.54
N PRO A 130 -3.22 -3.51 10.43
CA PRO A 130 -2.01 -2.74 10.12
C PRO A 130 -0.84 -3.61 9.64
N PHE A 131 -0.62 -4.73 10.31
CA PHE A 131 0.30 -5.78 9.92
C PHE A 131 0.01 -7.07 10.69
N ALA A 132 0.55 -8.19 10.20
CA ALA A 132 0.57 -9.46 10.90
C ALA A 132 1.83 -10.24 10.53
N ASP A 133 2.24 -11.16 11.40
CA ASP A 133 3.39 -12.03 11.13
C ASP A 133 2.91 -13.27 10.36
N ALA A 134 3.41 -13.44 9.14
CA ALA A 134 3.25 -14.69 8.40
C ALA A 134 4.09 -15.79 9.03
N ARG A 135 3.61 -17.03 8.97
CA ARG A 135 4.22 -18.17 9.65
C ARG A 135 4.58 -19.28 8.65
N SER A 136 5.62 -20.04 8.96
CA SER A 136 5.99 -21.25 8.20
C SER A 136 4.99 -22.40 8.37
N GLU A 137 4.25 -22.40 9.47
CA GLU A 137 3.25 -23.40 9.86
C GLU A 137 2.03 -22.70 10.50
N PRO A 138 0.85 -23.35 10.56
CA PRO A 138 -0.37 -22.76 11.15
C PRO A 138 -0.29 -22.76 12.69
N ASN A 139 0.71 -22.05 13.23
CA ASN A 139 1.04 -22.00 14.64
C ASN A 139 1.61 -20.60 14.97
N PRO A 140 1.08 -19.89 15.99
CA PRO A 140 1.61 -18.58 16.41
C PRO A 140 3.10 -18.58 16.79
N SER A 141 3.64 -19.72 17.20
CA SER A 141 5.04 -19.86 17.63
C SER A 141 5.99 -20.30 16.49
N ALA A 142 5.45 -20.59 15.31
CA ALA A 142 6.27 -20.98 14.16
C ALA A 142 7.14 -19.83 13.66
N VAL A 143 8.17 -20.17 12.88
CA VAL A 143 9.10 -19.21 12.27
C VAL A 143 8.32 -18.16 11.49
N THR A 144 8.73 -16.90 11.62
CA THR A 144 8.17 -15.77 10.88
C THR A 144 9.05 -15.44 9.67
N PRO A 145 8.78 -16.00 8.48
CA PRO A 145 9.52 -15.64 7.28
C PRO A 145 9.26 -14.20 6.82
N TYR A 146 8.03 -13.70 6.99
CA TYR A 146 7.64 -12.35 6.58
C TYR A 146 6.69 -11.71 7.59
N ARG A 147 6.71 -10.37 7.63
CA ARG A 147 5.59 -9.57 8.11
C ARG A 147 4.77 -9.09 6.91
N VAL A 148 3.47 -9.33 6.94
CA VAL A 148 2.52 -8.83 5.93
C VAL A 148 1.85 -7.56 6.44
N TYR A 149 1.45 -6.69 5.51
CA TYR A 149 0.97 -5.34 5.84
C TYR A 149 -0.41 -5.09 5.28
N TYR A 150 -1.11 -4.11 5.86
CA TYR A 150 -2.39 -3.61 5.39
C TYR A 150 -2.39 -3.37 3.87
N SER A 151 -3.46 -3.82 3.20
CA SER A 151 -3.67 -3.82 1.74
C SER A 151 -2.80 -4.76 0.91
N ALA A 152 -1.93 -5.57 1.52
CA ALA A 152 -1.28 -6.67 0.79
C ALA A 152 -2.34 -7.69 0.35
N VAL A 153 -2.19 -8.26 -0.85
CA VAL A 153 -3.14 -9.22 -1.43
C VAL A 153 -2.44 -10.54 -1.71
N PHE A 154 -3.05 -11.65 -1.31
CA PHE A 154 -2.51 -13.00 -1.49
C PHE A 154 -3.55 -13.94 -2.10
N GLN A 155 -3.09 -14.99 -2.78
CA GLN A 155 -3.95 -16.10 -3.18
C GLN A 155 -4.08 -17.06 -2.01
N VAL A 156 -5.31 -17.33 -1.58
CA VAL A 156 -5.65 -18.27 -0.52
C VAL A 156 -6.08 -19.59 -1.15
N TYR A 157 -5.46 -20.69 -0.73
CA TYR A 157 -5.69 -22.01 -1.34
C TYR A 157 -5.81 -23.14 -0.30
N GLY A 158 -5.80 -22.80 0.99
CA GLY A 158 -6.03 -23.76 2.06
C GLY A 158 -6.50 -23.06 3.33
N VAL A 159 -7.27 -23.78 4.13
CA VAL A 159 -7.71 -23.37 5.46
C VAL A 159 -7.49 -24.54 6.40
N GLN A 160 -6.98 -24.25 7.60
CA GLN A 160 -6.73 -25.25 8.62
C GLN A 160 -7.10 -24.69 9.99
N GLN A 161 -7.79 -25.50 10.79
CA GLN A 161 -7.95 -25.22 12.21
C GLN A 161 -6.73 -25.77 12.97
N ALA A 162 -6.08 -24.92 13.75
CA ALA A 162 -5.00 -25.30 14.64
C ALA A 162 -5.55 -25.95 15.93
N PRO A 163 -4.71 -26.67 16.71
CA PRO A 163 -5.15 -27.34 17.94
C PRO A 163 -5.75 -26.40 19.01
N ASP A 164 -5.39 -25.12 18.99
CA ASP A 164 -5.93 -24.08 19.87
C ASP A 164 -7.31 -23.54 19.40
N GLY A 165 -7.85 -24.09 18.31
CA GLY A 165 -9.13 -23.70 17.72
C GLY A 165 -9.03 -22.51 16.75
N SER A 166 -7.88 -21.85 16.63
CA SER A 166 -7.66 -20.75 15.69
C SER A 166 -7.63 -21.25 14.24
N TYR A 167 -8.14 -20.45 13.31
CA TYR A 167 -8.09 -20.77 11.88
C TYR A 167 -6.93 -20.06 11.22
N TRP A 168 -6.24 -20.79 10.35
CA TRP A 168 -5.10 -20.35 9.57
C TRP A 168 -5.36 -20.57 8.09
N LEU A 169 -4.92 -19.60 7.29
CA LEU A 169 -5.04 -19.60 5.85
C LEU A 169 -3.68 -19.91 5.24
N ARG A 170 -3.64 -20.91 4.37
CA ARG A 170 -2.49 -21.19 3.53
C ARG A 170 -2.57 -20.28 2.32
N VAL A 171 -1.56 -19.43 2.18
CA VAL A 171 -1.50 -18.41 1.15
C VAL A 171 -0.24 -18.54 0.32
N LYS A 172 -0.33 -18.09 -0.92
CA LYS A 172 0.80 -17.94 -1.83
C LYS A 172 0.71 -16.63 -2.58
N ASP A 173 1.85 -16.22 -3.12
CA ASP A 173 1.92 -15.28 -4.21
C ASP A 173 2.34 -16.00 -5.50
N ASP A 174 2.58 -15.23 -6.55
CA ASP A 174 2.94 -15.76 -7.86
C ASP A 174 4.43 -16.14 -7.99
N ALA A 175 5.24 -15.98 -6.93
CA ALA A 175 6.53 -16.64 -6.79
C ALA A 175 6.43 -17.99 -6.04
N ASP A 176 5.21 -18.45 -5.75
CA ASP A 176 4.89 -19.67 -5.00
C ASP A 176 5.49 -19.69 -3.58
N VAL A 177 5.66 -18.52 -2.96
CA VAL A 177 6.06 -18.42 -1.55
C VAL A 177 4.89 -18.84 -0.67
N LYS A 178 5.02 -19.99 -0.01
CA LYS A 178 3.94 -20.59 0.78
C LYS A 178 4.02 -20.14 2.23
N LEU A 179 2.98 -19.45 2.67
CA LEU A 179 2.89 -18.86 4.00
C LEU A 179 1.59 -19.26 4.69
N TRP A 180 1.59 -19.17 6.02
CA TRP A 180 0.39 -19.28 6.83
C TRP A 180 0.07 -17.93 7.47
N LEU A 181 -1.16 -17.47 7.28
CA LEU A 181 -1.70 -16.23 7.86
C LEU A 181 -2.86 -16.55 8.80
N PRO A 182 -3.00 -15.86 9.95
CA PRO A 182 -4.19 -16.00 10.78
C PRO A 182 -5.45 -15.61 9.98
N ALA A 183 -6.50 -16.43 9.98
CA ALA A 183 -7.65 -16.25 9.08
C ALA A 183 -8.37 -14.90 9.25
N HIS A 184 -8.43 -14.39 10.48
CA HIS A 184 -9.12 -13.14 10.80
C HIS A 184 -8.47 -11.89 10.18
N ILE A 185 -7.24 -11.93 9.70
CA ILE A 185 -6.59 -10.71 9.15
C ILE A 185 -6.97 -10.43 7.69
N LEU A 186 -7.51 -11.44 6.99
CA LEU A 186 -7.78 -11.40 5.57
C LEU A 186 -9.27 -11.24 5.29
N ARG A 187 -9.60 -10.23 4.50
CA ARG A 187 -10.92 -10.10 3.88
C ARG A 187 -10.90 -10.80 2.52
N PRO A 188 -11.81 -11.75 2.24
CA PRO A 188 -11.97 -12.28 0.88
C PRO A 188 -12.26 -11.17 -0.12
N LEU A 189 -11.51 -11.14 -1.22
CA LEU A 189 -11.88 -10.39 -2.41
C LEU A 189 -12.93 -11.17 -3.19
N THR A 190 -13.91 -10.45 -3.70
CA THR A 190 -15.00 -10.98 -4.52
C THR A 190 -14.81 -10.60 -5.99
N GLN A 191 -15.63 -11.16 -6.88
CA GLN A 191 -15.65 -10.70 -8.28
C GLN A 191 -15.99 -9.21 -8.40
N ALA A 192 -16.80 -8.68 -7.49
CA ALA A 192 -17.16 -7.26 -7.47
C ALA A 192 -15.95 -6.35 -7.15
N ASP A 193 -15.02 -6.82 -6.32
CA ASP A 193 -13.80 -6.07 -5.98
C ASP A 193 -12.88 -5.84 -7.18
N ILE A 194 -13.00 -6.66 -8.24
CA ILE A 194 -12.19 -6.56 -9.47
C ILE A 194 -13.02 -6.27 -10.73
N ALA A 195 -14.34 -6.07 -10.60
CA ALA A 195 -15.22 -5.87 -11.73
C ALA A 195 -14.81 -4.61 -12.52
N PRO A 196 -14.80 -4.65 -13.87
CA PRO A 196 -14.36 -3.52 -14.68
C PRO A 196 -15.11 -2.22 -14.40
N ILE A 197 -14.40 -1.09 -14.44
CA ILE A 197 -14.99 0.25 -14.38
C ILE A 197 -15.11 0.78 -15.81
N SER A 198 -16.29 1.30 -16.16
CA SER A 198 -16.61 1.82 -17.49
C SER A 198 -16.19 0.87 -18.63
N PRO A 199 -16.68 -0.39 -18.68
CA PRO A 199 -16.20 -1.38 -19.65
C PRO A 199 -16.44 -0.99 -21.12
N HIS A 200 -17.41 -0.10 -21.38
CA HIS A 200 -17.79 0.36 -22.72
C HIS A 200 -17.23 1.74 -23.09
N ALA A 201 -16.38 2.33 -22.24
CA ALA A 201 -15.78 3.63 -22.55
C ALA A 201 -14.64 3.49 -23.56
N ASP A 202 -14.71 4.28 -24.62
CA ASP A 202 -13.69 4.39 -25.65
C ASP A 202 -12.63 5.44 -25.30
N GLY A 203 -11.50 5.39 -26.02
CA GLY A 203 -10.46 6.42 -25.89
C GLY A 203 -9.78 6.45 -24.52
N LYS A 204 -9.74 5.31 -23.80
CA LYS A 204 -9.07 5.21 -22.50
C LYS A 204 -7.57 5.51 -22.62
N LEU A 205 -7.11 6.50 -21.86
CA LEU A 205 -5.70 6.88 -21.79
C LEU A 205 -5.29 7.16 -20.34
N ILE A 206 -4.15 6.64 -19.93
CA ILE A 206 -3.46 7.08 -18.71
C ILE A 206 -2.37 8.07 -19.12
N VAL A 207 -2.29 9.21 -18.44
CA VAL A 207 -1.20 10.18 -18.58
C VAL A 207 -0.49 10.30 -17.24
N VAL A 208 0.83 10.06 -17.24
CA VAL A 208 1.70 10.14 -16.07
C VAL A 208 2.70 11.27 -16.27
N ASN A 209 2.66 12.25 -15.39
CA ASN A 209 3.53 13.41 -15.43
C ASN A 209 4.65 13.25 -14.39
N LEU A 210 5.89 13.10 -14.84
CA LEU A 210 7.04 12.84 -13.97
C LEU A 210 7.43 14.06 -13.13
N ALA A 211 7.30 15.28 -13.66
CA ALA A 211 7.60 16.50 -12.90
C ALA A 211 6.61 16.72 -11.74
N ARG A 212 5.31 16.51 -12.01
CA ARG A 212 4.23 16.71 -11.03
C ARG A 212 3.95 15.49 -10.16
N GLN A 213 4.55 14.34 -10.49
CA GLN A 213 4.35 13.06 -9.79
C GLN A 213 2.85 12.74 -9.65
N SER A 214 2.13 12.84 -10.76
CA SER A 214 0.69 12.60 -10.83
C SER A 214 0.34 11.70 -12.01
N MET A 215 -0.74 10.93 -11.84
CA MET A 215 -1.33 10.09 -12.88
C MET A 215 -2.80 10.47 -13.05
N SER A 216 -3.22 10.65 -14.30
CA SER A 216 -4.58 11.02 -14.68
C SER A 216 -5.11 9.97 -15.66
N ALA A 217 -6.37 9.59 -15.54
CA ALA A 217 -7.05 8.67 -16.45
C ALA A 217 -8.15 9.41 -17.21
N PHE A 218 -8.20 9.23 -18.52
CA PHE A 218 -9.10 9.91 -19.43
C PHE A 218 -10.00 8.94 -20.19
N GLU A 219 -11.26 9.31 -20.36
CA GLU A 219 -12.19 8.74 -21.33
C GLU A 219 -12.43 9.79 -22.43
N GLY A 220 -11.73 9.65 -23.56
CA GLY A 220 -11.67 10.72 -24.57
C GLY A 220 -10.99 11.97 -24.01
N ALA A 221 -11.73 13.09 -23.92
CA ALA A 221 -11.23 14.36 -23.39
C ALA A 221 -11.51 14.56 -21.88
N ASN A 222 -12.26 13.66 -21.25
CA ASN A 222 -12.71 13.83 -19.87
C ASN A 222 -11.76 13.14 -18.89
N GLU A 223 -11.17 13.88 -17.94
CA GLU A 223 -10.42 13.30 -16.82
C GLU A 223 -11.41 12.67 -15.82
N VAL A 224 -11.39 11.33 -15.72
CA VAL A 224 -12.32 10.57 -14.88
C VAL A 224 -11.69 10.15 -13.55
N PHE A 225 -10.37 10.21 -13.43
CA PHE A 225 -9.64 9.89 -12.21
C PHE A 225 -8.26 10.55 -12.18
N ARG A 226 -7.83 10.95 -10.98
CA ARG A 226 -6.49 11.51 -10.73
C ARG A 226 -5.95 11.02 -9.40
N THR A 227 -4.65 10.71 -9.36
CA THR A 227 -3.93 10.41 -8.12
C THR A 227 -2.51 10.96 -8.16
N LEU A 228 -1.96 11.24 -6.97
CA LEU A 228 -0.52 11.36 -6.82
C LEU A 228 0.14 9.97 -6.94
N VAL A 229 1.37 9.95 -7.44
CA VAL A 229 2.17 8.73 -7.62
C VAL A 229 3.60 8.94 -7.12
N SER A 230 4.35 7.86 -6.96
CA SER A 230 5.80 7.90 -6.79
C SER A 230 6.46 7.10 -7.89
N THR A 231 7.12 7.77 -8.82
CA THR A 231 7.82 7.13 -9.94
C THR A 231 9.25 6.74 -9.55
N GLY A 232 9.98 6.21 -10.52
CA GLY A 232 11.38 5.82 -10.40
C GLY A 232 12.27 6.96 -9.93
N LYS A 233 13.22 6.65 -9.04
CA LYS A 233 14.18 7.65 -8.57
C LYS A 233 15.01 8.16 -9.75
N HIS A 234 15.12 9.48 -9.82
CA HIS A 234 16.08 10.16 -10.66
C HIS A 234 17.20 10.67 -9.75
N TYR A 235 18.41 10.13 -9.89
CA TYR A 235 19.58 10.67 -9.21
C TYR A 235 20.82 10.59 -10.10
N VAL A 236 21.74 11.52 -9.86
CA VAL A 236 23.03 11.59 -10.52
C VAL A 236 24.06 10.90 -9.62
N LYS A 237 24.83 9.97 -10.18
CA LYS A 237 25.99 9.35 -9.53
C LYS A 237 27.21 9.64 -10.40
N ASP A 238 28.25 10.21 -9.80
CA ASP A 238 29.52 10.53 -10.49
C ASP A 238 29.34 11.40 -11.75
N GLY A 239 28.40 12.34 -11.70
CA GLY A 239 28.08 13.22 -12.83
C GLY A 239 27.25 12.57 -13.94
N GLN A 240 26.88 11.29 -13.81
CA GLN A 240 26.04 10.56 -14.76
C GLN A 240 24.66 10.26 -14.18
N TRP A 241 23.64 10.33 -15.05
CA TRP A 241 22.28 9.93 -14.69
C TRP A 241 22.21 8.43 -14.46
N VAL A 242 21.62 8.01 -13.34
CA VAL A 242 21.36 6.60 -13.07
C VAL A 242 20.00 6.23 -13.67
N ASP A 243 20.02 5.79 -14.93
CA ASP A 243 18.80 5.43 -15.67
C ASP A 243 18.17 4.12 -15.20
N ALA A 244 18.95 3.25 -14.55
CA ALA A 244 18.51 1.91 -14.14
C ALA A 244 17.29 1.90 -13.19
N GLN A 245 17.02 3.00 -12.49
CA GLN A 245 15.88 3.15 -11.58
C GLN A 245 14.87 4.21 -12.03
N SER A 246 15.08 4.80 -13.20
CA SER A 246 14.19 5.82 -13.75
C SER A 246 12.95 5.20 -14.38
N THR A 247 11.80 5.84 -14.24
CA THR A 247 10.61 5.46 -15.01
C THR A 247 10.79 5.92 -16.46
N PRO A 248 10.62 5.04 -17.46
CA PRO A 248 10.84 5.41 -18.86
C PRO A 248 9.77 6.39 -19.35
N VAL A 249 10.19 7.36 -20.18
CA VAL A 249 9.28 8.21 -20.94
C VAL A 249 8.87 7.44 -22.19
N ILE A 250 7.61 7.02 -22.25
CA ILE A 250 7.09 6.11 -23.26
C ILE A 250 5.59 6.30 -23.42
N THR A 251 5.07 6.01 -24.62
CA THR A 251 3.66 5.68 -24.81
C THR A 251 3.55 4.21 -25.17
N ALA A 252 2.97 3.41 -24.29
CA ALA A 252 2.85 1.96 -24.47
C ALA A 252 1.50 1.45 -23.96
N PRO A 253 0.98 0.35 -24.52
CA PRO A 253 -0.16 -0.33 -23.91
C PRO A 253 0.23 -0.99 -22.58
N LEU A 254 -0.74 -1.09 -21.68
CA LEU A 254 -0.69 -2.04 -20.58
C LEU A 254 -0.78 -3.45 -21.15
N TRP A 255 0.31 -4.21 -21.05
CA TRP A 255 0.44 -5.50 -21.73
C TRP A 255 0.14 -6.70 -20.81
N SER A 256 0.21 -6.54 -19.49
CA SER A 256 -0.14 -7.58 -18.52
C SER A 256 -0.68 -6.98 -17.24
N LYS A 257 -1.62 -7.67 -16.59
CA LYS A 257 -2.17 -7.28 -15.29
C LYS A 257 -2.31 -8.48 -14.36
N ARG A 258 -2.05 -8.27 -13.07
CA ARG A 258 -2.13 -9.29 -12.00
C ARG A 258 -2.78 -8.72 -10.73
N ILE A 259 -3.67 -9.48 -10.09
CA ILE A 259 -4.29 -9.09 -8.80
C ILE A 259 -3.22 -8.94 -7.71
N THR A 260 -2.21 -9.80 -7.73
CA THR A 260 -1.06 -9.75 -6.83
C THR A 260 0.23 -10.14 -7.55
N ARG A 261 1.36 -9.60 -7.08
CA ARG A 261 2.71 -9.94 -7.55
C ARG A 261 3.67 -9.97 -6.37
N HIS A 262 4.58 -10.92 -6.36
CA HIS A 262 5.80 -10.84 -5.58
C HIS A 262 6.81 -9.98 -6.34
N MET A 263 7.17 -8.82 -5.78
CA MET A 263 8.19 -7.95 -6.36
C MET A 263 9.51 -8.09 -5.60
N GLN A 264 10.52 -8.61 -6.29
CA GLN A 264 11.88 -8.78 -5.80
C GLN A 264 12.88 -8.10 -6.72
N GLY A 265 13.99 -7.60 -6.18
CA GLY A 265 15.06 -6.99 -6.96
C GLY A 265 16.17 -6.41 -6.12
N GLY A 266 17.17 -5.84 -6.78
CA GLY A 266 18.35 -5.24 -6.13
C GLY A 266 19.47 -6.26 -5.87
N SER A 267 20.43 -5.89 -5.01
CA SER A 267 21.60 -6.69 -4.67
C SER A 267 21.47 -7.32 -3.27
N ALA A 268 22.40 -8.19 -2.88
CA ALA A 268 22.45 -8.76 -1.53
C ALA A 268 22.49 -7.69 -0.40
N THR A 269 22.97 -6.48 -0.69
CA THR A 269 23.14 -5.39 0.29
C THR A 269 22.11 -4.27 0.16
N ALA A 270 21.34 -4.22 -0.93
CA ALA A 270 20.35 -3.17 -1.21
C ALA A 270 19.10 -3.72 -1.92
N GLY A 271 18.78 -4.99 -1.64
CA GLY A 271 17.67 -5.70 -2.23
C GLY A 271 16.33 -5.33 -1.59
N TRP A 272 15.26 -5.60 -2.32
CA TRP A 272 13.90 -5.58 -1.81
C TRP A 272 13.22 -6.90 -2.12
N ASP A 273 12.39 -7.33 -1.19
CA ASP A 273 11.63 -8.57 -1.26
C ASP A 273 10.22 -8.29 -0.69
N ILE A 274 9.27 -8.06 -1.60
CA ILE A 274 7.95 -7.51 -1.25
C ILE A 274 6.87 -8.46 -1.75
N PRO A 275 6.40 -9.40 -0.92
CA PRO A 275 5.30 -10.28 -1.27
C PRO A 275 3.96 -9.54 -1.22
N GLY A 276 3.00 -10.02 -2.01
CA GLY A 276 1.62 -9.55 -1.96
C GLY A 276 1.37 -8.14 -2.51
N VAL A 277 2.18 -7.64 -3.46
CA VAL A 277 1.99 -6.32 -4.08
C VAL A 277 0.67 -6.32 -4.86
N PRO A 278 -0.29 -5.46 -4.51
CA PRO A 278 -1.64 -5.55 -5.05
C PRO A 278 -1.81 -4.77 -6.36
N PHE A 279 -2.71 -5.29 -7.21
CA PHE A 279 -3.25 -4.63 -8.41
C PHE A 279 -2.18 -4.07 -9.35
N VAL A 280 -1.45 -4.98 -10.00
CA VAL A 280 -0.29 -4.65 -10.83
C VAL A 280 -0.68 -4.55 -12.30
N SER A 281 -0.25 -3.49 -12.97
CA SER A 281 -0.45 -3.25 -14.41
C SER A 281 0.85 -2.89 -15.11
N PHE A 282 1.40 -3.83 -15.89
CA PHE A 282 2.69 -3.69 -16.55
C PHE A 282 2.60 -2.91 -17.87
N PHE A 283 3.58 -2.05 -18.12
CA PHE A 283 3.65 -1.21 -19.33
C PHE A 283 4.99 -1.23 -20.04
N SER A 284 6.02 -1.83 -19.44
CA SER A 284 7.38 -1.88 -20.01
C SER A 284 7.94 -3.29 -19.95
N SER A 285 8.79 -3.64 -20.93
CA SER A 285 9.47 -4.93 -21.00
C SER A 285 10.50 -5.13 -19.89
N ASN A 286 11.00 -4.05 -19.28
CA ASN A 286 11.89 -4.11 -18.12
C ASN A 286 11.16 -4.41 -16.79
N GLY A 287 9.86 -4.71 -16.85
CA GLY A 287 9.04 -5.02 -15.67
C GLY A 287 8.43 -3.81 -14.96
N ALA A 288 8.59 -2.58 -15.48
CA ALA A 288 7.94 -1.42 -14.90
C ALA A 288 6.40 -1.52 -15.01
N ALA A 289 5.73 -1.22 -13.89
CA ALA A 289 4.30 -1.36 -13.73
C ALA A 289 3.70 -0.24 -12.87
N VAL A 290 2.40 0.01 -13.04
CA VAL A 290 1.58 0.74 -12.07
C VAL A 290 1.08 -0.27 -11.03
N HIS A 291 1.28 0.01 -9.73
CA HIS A 291 0.79 -0.88 -8.68
C HIS A 291 0.57 -0.16 -7.34
N GLY A 292 -0.08 -0.85 -6.41
CA GLY A 292 -0.27 -0.38 -5.04
C GLY A 292 1.03 -0.50 -4.24
N ALA A 293 1.38 0.54 -3.49
CA ALA A 293 2.51 0.52 -2.57
C ALA A 293 2.03 0.71 -1.12
N PHE A 294 2.06 -0.36 -0.33
CA PHE A 294 1.72 -0.33 1.09
C PHE A 294 2.92 0.01 1.99
N TRP A 295 4.16 -0.06 1.47
CA TRP A 295 5.39 0.13 2.26
C TRP A 295 5.82 1.59 2.40
N HIS A 296 5.11 2.55 1.77
CA HIS A 296 5.41 3.98 1.90
C HIS A 296 4.23 4.89 1.54
N ASN A 297 4.32 6.15 1.94
CA ASN A 297 3.34 7.19 1.59
C ASN A 297 3.97 8.44 0.94
N HIS A 298 4.97 8.26 0.06
CA HIS A 298 5.70 9.37 -0.59
C HIS A 298 5.05 9.83 -1.92
N PHE A 299 3.75 9.60 -2.10
CA PHE A 299 3.06 9.98 -3.33
C PHE A 299 3.17 11.49 -3.56
N GLY A 300 3.49 11.88 -4.80
CA GLY A 300 3.91 13.23 -5.17
C GLY A 300 5.43 13.40 -5.24
N GLN A 301 6.22 12.35 -4.99
CA GLN A 301 7.68 12.37 -5.06
C GLN A 301 8.26 11.06 -5.64
N PRO A 302 9.35 11.11 -6.42
CA PRO A 302 10.02 9.91 -6.91
C PRO A 302 10.59 9.06 -5.76
N ARG A 303 10.33 7.75 -5.78
CA ARG A 303 10.81 6.82 -4.75
C ARG A 303 11.03 5.38 -5.24
N SER A 304 10.38 4.96 -6.32
CA SER A 304 10.41 3.57 -6.78
C SER A 304 11.74 3.24 -7.50
N ALA A 305 11.89 1.98 -7.91
CA ALA A 305 12.97 1.50 -8.77
C ALA A 305 12.56 1.40 -10.25
N GLY A 306 11.61 2.24 -10.70
CA GLY A 306 11.16 2.32 -12.10
C GLY A 306 9.64 2.18 -12.26
N CYS A 307 8.97 1.51 -11.33
CA CYS A 307 7.51 1.41 -11.27
C CYS A 307 6.82 2.76 -10.98
N ILE A 308 5.52 2.82 -11.22
CA ILE A 308 4.67 3.94 -10.81
C ILE A 308 3.86 3.48 -9.59
N ASN A 309 4.33 3.84 -8.40
CA ASN A 309 3.67 3.48 -7.15
C ASN A 309 2.50 4.42 -6.89
N CYS A 310 1.35 3.88 -6.49
CA CYS A 310 0.21 4.66 -6.00
C CYS A 310 -0.39 4.01 -4.75
N THR A 311 -1.37 4.65 -4.12
CA THR A 311 -2.11 4.03 -3.01
C THR A 311 -2.75 2.71 -3.48
N PRO A 312 -2.84 1.66 -2.65
CA PRO A 312 -3.53 0.41 -3.03
C PRO A 312 -4.95 0.61 -3.58
N GLU A 313 -5.68 1.60 -3.08
CA GLU A 313 -7.02 1.97 -3.55
C GLU A 313 -6.99 2.53 -4.98
N ALA A 314 -6.09 3.47 -5.25
CA ALA A 314 -5.87 4.00 -6.61
C ALA A 314 -5.40 2.91 -7.58
N ALA A 315 -4.51 2.01 -7.14
CA ALA A 315 -4.05 0.89 -7.95
C ALA A 315 -5.22 -0.03 -8.33
N ARG A 316 -6.10 -0.35 -7.37
CA ARG A 316 -7.33 -1.12 -7.63
C ARG A 316 -8.23 -0.43 -8.63
N TRP A 317 -8.43 0.88 -8.49
CA TRP A 317 -9.25 1.66 -9.43
C TRP A 317 -8.69 1.57 -10.86
N ILE A 318 -7.39 1.84 -11.02
CA ILE A 318 -6.70 1.77 -12.32
C ILE A 318 -6.74 0.36 -12.90
N PHE A 319 -6.49 -0.65 -12.08
CA PHE A 319 -6.55 -2.05 -12.48
C PHE A 319 -7.92 -2.45 -13.01
N ARG A 320 -9.01 -1.99 -12.37
CA ARG A 320 -10.38 -2.26 -12.82
C ARG A 320 -10.78 -1.44 -14.05
N TRP A 321 -10.31 -0.21 -14.15
CA TRP A 321 -10.69 0.69 -15.24
C TRP A 321 -9.97 0.37 -16.56
N THR A 322 -8.75 -0.17 -16.50
CA THR A 322 -7.92 -0.45 -17.67
C THR A 322 -8.22 -1.78 -18.34
N LEU A 323 -7.78 -1.93 -19.59
CA LEU A 323 -7.67 -3.20 -20.31
C LEU A 323 -6.23 -3.76 -20.21
N PRO A 324 -6.04 -5.09 -20.29
CA PRO A 324 -7.05 -6.14 -20.54
C PRO A 324 -7.97 -6.39 -19.34
N LYS A 325 -9.19 -6.89 -19.52
CA LYS A 325 -10.00 -7.34 -18.36
C LYS A 325 -9.28 -8.53 -17.70
N VAL A 326 -9.23 -8.57 -16.37
CA VAL A 326 -8.71 -9.72 -15.62
C VAL A 326 -9.89 -10.50 -15.02
N ASP A 327 -9.96 -11.79 -15.30
CA ASP A 327 -10.92 -12.68 -14.65
C ASP A 327 -10.45 -13.02 -13.22
N TYR A 328 -11.42 -13.30 -12.34
CA TYR A 328 -11.16 -13.49 -10.91
C TYR A 328 -10.15 -14.59 -10.63
N LEU A 329 -10.27 -15.71 -11.32
CA LEU A 329 -9.26 -16.76 -11.39
C LEU A 329 -8.90 -16.96 -12.86
N PRO A 330 -7.60 -17.04 -13.20
CA PRO A 330 -6.45 -17.16 -12.31
C PRO A 330 -5.95 -15.83 -11.71
N GLY A 331 -6.65 -14.70 -11.92
CA GLY A 331 -6.27 -13.41 -11.34
C GLY A 331 -5.17 -12.68 -12.10
N PHE A 332 -4.91 -13.07 -13.34
CA PHE A 332 -4.04 -12.34 -14.27
C PHE A 332 -4.59 -12.37 -15.69
N ALA A 333 -4.18 -11.41 -16.51
CA ALA A 333 -4.44 -11.41 -17.95
C ALA A 333 -3.30 -10.70 -18.68
N ASP A 334 -2.92 -11.27 -19.82
CA ASP A 334 -1.98 -10.67 -20.77
C ASP A 334 -2.80 -10.16 -21.97
N SER A 335 -2.50 -8.95 -22.43
CA SER A 335 -3.15 -8.41 -23.61
C SER A 335 -2.50 -8.96 -24.88
N PRO A 336 -3.27 -9.41 -25.89
CA PRO A 336 -2.72 -9.60 -27.22
C PRO A 336 -2.19 -8.27 -27.75
N TRP A 337 -1.11 -8.31 -28.53
CA TRP A 337 -0.52 -7.12 -29.14
C TRP A 337 -1.13 -6.85 -30.52
N PRO A 338 -1.46 -5.58 -30.87
CA PRO A 338 -1.62 -4.44 -29.97
C PRO A 338 -2.94 -4.54 -29.18
N GLY A 339 -2.89 -4.29 -27.88
CA GLY A 339 -4.08 -4.32 -27.03
C GLY A 339 -3.76 -3.82 -25.62
N GLY A 340 -4.81 -3.46 -24.87
CA GLY A 340 -4.69 -2.87 -23.54
C GLY A 340 -4.82 -1.35 -23.54
N THR A 341 -5.12 -0.78 -22.37
CA THR A 341 -5.21 0.68 -22.23
C THR A 341 -3.82 1.30 -22.39
N ARG A 342 -3.69 2.40 -23.13
CA ARG A 342 -2.40 3.08 -23.28
C ARG A 342 -2.05 3.86 -22.02
N VAL A 343 -0.77 3.82 -21.65
CA VAL A 343 -0.15 4.74 -20.71
C VAL A 343 0.86 5.60 -21.46
N GLN A 344 0.72 6.91 -21.32
CA GLN A 344 1.63 7.93 -21.80
C GLN A 344 2.38 8.50 -20.60
N ILE A 345 3.68 8.31 -20.56
CA ILE A 345 4.57 8.82 -19.52
C ILE A 345 5.37 9.96 -20.12
N GLU A 346 5.27 11.14 -19.49
CA GLU A 346 5.89 12.38 -19.96
C GLU A 346 6.74 13.02 -18.87
N HIS A 347 7.82 13.72 -19.25
CA HIS A 347 8.62 14.50 -18.30
C HIS A 347 7.77 15.54 -17.56
N GLY A 348 6.81 16.16 -18.26
CA GLY A 348 6.00 17.24 -17.72
C GLY A 348 6.74 18.57 -17.57
N THR A 349 6.00 19.60 -17.20
CA THR A 349 6.50 20.93 -16.80
C THR A 349 5.85 21.27 -15.47
N LEU A 350 6.61 21.91 -14.56
CA LEU A 350 6.12 22.26 -13.21
C LEU A 350 5.00 23.31 -13.28
#